data_AF-A0A8J3MKV5-F1
#
_entry.id   AF-A0A8J3MKV5-F1
#
_cell.length_a   1.000
_cell.length_b   1.000
_cell.length_c   1.000
_cell.angle_alpha   90.00
_cell.angle_beta   90.00
_cell.angle_gamma   90.00
#
_symmetry.space_group_name_H-M   'P 1'
#
loop_
_entity.id
_entity.type
_entity.pdbx_description
1 polymer ?
#
loop_
_entity_poly.entity_id
_entity_poly.type
_entity_poly.pdbx_seq_one_letter_code
_entity_poly.pdbx_strand_id
1 'polypeptide(L)'
;MTLSPPIDWYVDILGTGCVAAVAPDDDFADVTAALAARYGADPGENEDEYGLLRDYGLVEAYWQRPSRRAPWRGTGFMVQTHRLDCPPDTAPPPFAAIEAAVRALGVELTAVPRRHEDGCADLVAPNGVNLLVQREPQEDAQPVGTVVKIHVPPHRAARTTLGPLPEADWQALRQSTKALAAEGDPDRRRWLDRHAQDDPAWWDRRLWGVESAWLSGALAPGAAAELAYWLLDRADERTVFPHADAVLRRARLAADLISHHFGEQVVDPAVVADTARRCVEVLPLTPVQAAALPASWRDRTPSQRADARLARVLLGLAAELAPGAAHLDQWTVLRSGLSGTSDHGENT
;
A
#
# COMPACT_ATOMS: atom_id res chain seq x y z
N MET A 1 -11.36 20.18 19.72
CA MET A 1 -12.05 20.50 18.44
C MET A 1 -12.96 19.33 18.16
N THR A 2 -14.25 19.49 18.39
CA THR A 2 -15.26 18.42 18.49
C THR A 2 -16.19 18.48 17.28
N LEU A 3 -15.88 17.67 16.26
CA LEU A 3 -16.84 17.30 15.22
C LEU A 3 -16.55 15.84 14.91
N SER A 4 -17.55 14.96 15.11
CA SER A 4 -17.51 13.62 14.52
C SER A 4 -17.22 13.82 13.03
N PRO A 5 -16.17 13.21 12.48
CA PRO A 5 -15.82 13.41 11.09
C PRO A 5 -17.00 12.99 10.22
N PRO A 6 -17.38 13.82 9.23
CA PRO A 6 -18.44 13.45 8.30
C PRO A 6 -18.05 12.16 7.58
N ILE A 7 -19.05 11.44 7.06
CA ILE A 7 -18.83 10.26 6.20
C ILE A 7 -17.80 10.54 5.09
N ASP A 8 -17.82 11.77 4.57
CA ASP A 8 -16.91 12.27 3.56
C ASP A 8 -15.43 12.17 3.92
N TRP A 9 -15.08 12.32 5.21
CA TRP A 9 -13.70 12.17 5.66
C TRP A 9 -13.22 10.71 5.54
N TYR A 10 -14.08 9.73 5.87
CA TYR A 10 -13.79 8.32 5.63
C TYR A 10 -13.66 8.03 4.13
N VAL A 11 -14.60 8.56 3.35
CA VAL A 11 -14.63 8.40 1.89
C VAL A 11 -13.38 8.97 1.24
N ASP A 12 -12.89 10.12 1.69
CA ASP A 12 -11.66 10.73 1.18
C ASP A 12 -10.43 9.89 1.49
N ILE A 13 -10.27 9.41 2.74
CA ILE A 13 -9.15 8.52 3.10
C ILE A 13 -9.18 7.25 2.24
N LEU A 14 -10.36 6.63 2.10
CA LEU A 14 -10.52 5.39 1.33
C LEU A 14 -10.33 5.60 -0.18
N GLY A 15 -10.76 6.74 -0.71
CA GLY A 15 -10.64 7.06 -2.12
C GLY A 15 -9.23 7.43 -2.55
N THR A 16 -8.54 8.22 -1.71
CA THR A 16 -7.24 8.82 -2.04
C THR A 16 -6.06 8.07 -1.44
N GLY A 17 -6.22 7.42 -0.29
CA GLY A 17 -5.09 6.95 0.51
C GLY A 17 -4.30 8.08 1.16
N CYS A 18 -4.92 9.25 1.35
CA CYS A 18 -4.32 10.41 2.01
C CYS A 18 -5.01 10.69 3.34
N VAL A 19 -4.28 11.28 4.28
CA VAL A 19 -4.77 11.79 5.55
C VAL A 19 -4.31 13.24 5.67
N ALA A 20 -5.24 14.17 5.95
CA ALA A 20 -4.93 15.62 5.92
C ALA A 20 -4.31 16.09 4.59
N ALA A 21 -4.82 15.56 3.47
CA ALA A 21 -4.35 15.84 2.10
C ALA A 21 -2.89 15.45 1.79
N VAL A 22 -2.20 14.74 2.70
CA VAL A 22 -0.88 14.16 2.47
C VAL A 22 -0.95 12.64 2.49
N ALA A 23 -0.06 11.99 1.77
CA ALA A 23 0.10 10.55 1.79
C ALA A 23 1.35 10.15 2.58
N PRO A 24 1.49 8.87 3.00
CA PRO A 24 2.65 8.43 3.76
C PRO A 24 3.98 8.60 3.00
N ASP A 25 3.95 8.50 1.67
CA ASP A 25 5.11 8.53 0.78
C ASP A 25 5.45 9.94 0.23
N ASP A 26 4.80 10.98 0.75
CA ASP A 26 5.16 12.38 0.48
C ASP A 26 6.39 12.80 1.33
N ASP A 27 6.89 14.02 1.14
CA ASP A 27 8.08 14.50 1.87
C ASP A 27 7.83 14.54 3.39
N PHE A 28 8.84 14.13 4.16
CA PHE A 28 8.74 14.03 5.62
C PHE A 28 8.34 15.35 6.29
N ALA A 29 8.89 16.48 5.82
CA ALA A 29 8.60 17.80 6.39
C ALA A 29 7.17 18.22 6.04
N ASP A 30 6.74 18.00 4.80
CA ASP A 30 5.38 18.32 4.34
C ASP A 30 4.32 17.49 5.08
N VAL A 31 4.55 16.18 5.23
CA VAL A 31 3.65 15.29 5.98
C VAL A 31 3.56 15.73 7.44
N THR A 32 4.71 16.00 8.08
CA THR A 32 4.75 16.45 9.48
C THR A 32 3.97 17.75 9.65
N ALA A 33 4.18 18.73 8.76
CA ALA A 33 3.52 20.03 8.83
C ALA A 33 2.01 19.92 8.65
N ALA A 34 1.55 19.13 7.68
CA ALA A 34 0.12 18.91 7.44
C ALA A 34 -0.58 18.21 8.61
N LEU A 35 0.03 17.16 9.18
CA LEU A 35 -0.51 16.47 10.34
C LEU A 35 -0.52 17.37 11.58
N ALA A 36 0.55 18.14 11.80
CA ALA A 36 0.64 19.09 12.90
C ALA A 36 -0.45 20.18 12.80
N ALA A 37 -0.65 20.74 11.61
CA ALA A 37 -1.69 21.74 11.37
C ALA A 37 -3.10 21.19 11.60
N ARG A 38 -3.35 19.92 11.25
CA ARG A 38 -4.69 19.32 11.31
C ARG A 38 -5.05 18.71 12.66
N TYR A 39 -4.08 18.10 13.35
CA TYR A 39 -4.30 17.27 14.53
C TYR A 39 -3.54 17.74 15.79
N GLY A 40 -2.67 18.74 15.66
CA GLY A 40 -1.94 19.35 16.78
C GLY A 40 -0.41 19.26 16.63
N ALA A 41 0.30 20.27 17.12
CA ALA A 41 1.73 20.44 16.89
C ALA A 41 2.66 19.57 17.76
N ASP A 42 2.14 19.00 18.84
CA ASP A 42 2.92 18.26 19.85
C ASP A 42 2.56 16.76 19.82
N PRO A 43 3.01 15.98 18.81
CA PRO A 43 2.76 14.54 18.78
C PRO A 43 3.57 13.82 19.85
N GLY A 44 3.05 12.69 20.33
CA GLY A 44 3.88 11.72 21.05
C GLY A 44 4.88 11.10 20.09
N GLU A 45 6.17 11.12 20.42
CA GLU A 45 7.22 10.60 19.55
C GLU A 45 7.87 9.35 20.15
N ASN A 46 8.05 8.33 19.32
CA ASN A 46 8.84 7.14 19.65
C ASN A 46 9.80 6.88 18.49
N GLU A 47 11.09 7.18 18.72
CA GLU A 47 12.16 7.02 17.74
C GLU A 47 13.12 5.91 18.19
N ASP A 48 13.47 5.03 17.25
CA ASP A 48 14.64 4.16 17.34
C ASP A 48 15.64 4.49 16.21
N GLU A 49 16.70 3.68 16.07
CA GLU A 49 17.74 3.96 15.08
C GLU A 49 17.20 4.04 13.63
N TYR A 50 16.20 3.20 13.31
CA TYR A 50 15.71 2.95 11.97
C TYR A 50 14.22 3.21 11.80
N GLY A 51 13.49 3.48 12.87
CA GLY A 51 12.05 3.68 12.92
C GLY A 51 11.69 4.95 13.68
N LEU A 52 10.62 5.60 13.23
CA LEU A 52 10.02 6.75 13.89
C LEU A 52 8.51 6.59 13.86
N LEU A 53 7.89 6.77 15.02
CA LEU A 53 6.44 6.86 15.19
C LEU A 53 6.10 8.23 15.76
N ARG A 54 5.13 8.92 15.15
CA ARG A 54 4.49 10.11 15.73
C ARG A 54 3.00 9.86 15.91
N ASP A 55 2.53 9.92 17.15
CA ASP A 55 1.12 9.81 17.53
C ASP A 55 0.53 11.21 17.74
N TYR A 56 -0.33 11.63 16.82
CA TYR A 56 -1.11 12.89 16.87
C TYR A 56 -2.46 12.68 17.57
N GLY A 57 -2.61 11.64 18.39
CA GLY A 57 -3.83 11.26 19.07
C GLY A 57 -4.75 10.46 18.14
N LEU A 58 -5.28 11.08 17.09
CA LEU A 58 -6.16 10.42 16.12
C LEU A 58 -5.40 9.66 15.04
N VAL A 59 -4.24 10.19 14.64
CA VAL A 59 -3.42 9.66 13.55
C VAL A 59 -2.04 9.33 14.08
N GLU A 60 -1.62 8.10 13.86
CA GLU A 60 -0.25 7.66 14.04
C GLU A 60 0.42 7.61 12.67
N ALA A 61 1.58 8.23 12.55
CA ALA A 61 2.39 8.19 11.34
C ALA A 61 3.70 7.46 11.61
N TYR A 62 4.06 6.59 10.67
CA TYR A 62 5.17 5.67 10.79
C TYR A 62 6.20 5.99 9.71
N TRP A 63 7.48 6.00 10.08
CA TRP A 63 8.59 6.18 9.16
C TRP A 63 9.71 5.18 9.44
N GLN A 64 10.51 4.93 8.41
CA GLN A 64 11.73 4.16 8.49
C GLN A 64 12.88 4.83 7.73
N ARG A 65 14.12 4.49 8.10
CA ARG A 65 15.32 4.90 7.37
C ARG A 65 16.37 3.78 7.34
N PRO A 66 17.10 3.62 6.23
CA PRO A 66 18.12 2.58 6.10
C PRO A 66 19.40 2.86 6.92
N SER A 67 19.60 4.10 7.37
CA SER A 67 20.70 4.48 8.26
C SER A 67 20.38 5.82 8.92
N ARG A 68 21.11 6.18 9.99
CA ARG A 68 20.95 7.47 10.68
C ARG A 68 21.16 8.71 9.80
N ARG A 69 21.85 8.57 8.66
CA ARG A 69 22.10 9.68 7.71
C ARG A 69 21.12 9.72 6.55
N ALA A 70 20.35 8.65 6.36
CA ALA A 70 19.34 8.61 5.32
C ALA A 70 18.10 9.40 5.76
N PRO A 71 17.38 10.03 4.82
CA PRO A 71 16.11 10.68 5.13
C PRO A 71 15.08 9.66 5.63
N TRP A 72 14.15 10.13 6.46
CA TRP A 72 12.96 9.36 6.84
C TRP A 72 12.07 9.11 5.64
N ARG A 73 11.50 7.91 5.56
CA ARG A 73 10.52 7.50 4.54
C ARG A 73 9.26 7.01 5.24
N GLY A 74 8.09 7.53 4.87
CA GLY A 74 6.86 7.11 5.53
C GLY A 74 6.47 5.71 5.12
N THR A 75 6.11 4.91 6.12
CA THR A 75 5.74 3.51 6.01
C THR A 75 4.25 3.25 6.26
N GLY A 76 3.51 4.28 6.64
CA GLY A 76 2.05 4.29 6.65
C GLY A 76 1.48 5.29 7.65
N PHE A 77 0.15 5.43 7.58
CA PHE A 77 -0.65 6.03 8.66
C PHE A 77 -1.55 4.98 9.29
N MET A 78 -1.80 5.10 10.59
CA MET A 78 -2.89 4.42 11.28
C MET A 78 -3.82 5.46 11.87
N VAL A 79 -5.07 5.44 11.45
CA VAL A 79 -6.11 6.32 11.96
C VAL A 79 -6.93 5.55 12.99
N GLN A 80 -6.88 6.01 14.23
CA GLN A 80 -7.54 5.38 15.38
C GLN A 80 -8.98 5.91 15.50
N THR A 81 -9.89 5.47 14.64
CA THR A 81 -11.25 6.03 14.58
C THR A 81 -12.08 5.81 15.85
N HIS A 82 -11.71 4.83 16.68
CA HIS A 82 -12.28 4.69 18.03
C HIS A 82 -11.89 5.84 18.99
N ARG A 83 -10.88 6.66 18.66
CA ARG A 83 -10.48 7.86 19.43
C ARG A 83 -11.16 9.13 18.92
N LEU A 84 -12.09 9.04 17.96
CA LEU A 84 -12.81 10.20 17.46
C LEU A 84 -13.67 10.81 18.56
N ASP A 85 -13.37 12.07 18.87
CA ASP A 85 -14.13 12.87 19.84
C ASP A 85 -15.45 13.31 19.19
N CYS A 86 -16.46 12.45 19.30
CA CYS A 86 -17.81 12.73 18.81
C CYS A 86 -18.54 13.57 19.87
N PRO A 87 -19.29 14.62 19.46
CA PRO A 87 -20.15 15.34 20.38
C PRO A 87 -21.08 14.38 21.15
N PRO A 88 -21.48 14.72 22.39
CA PRO A 88 -22.52 13.99 23.09
C PRO A 88 -23.73 13.78 22.16
N ASP A 89 -24.27 12.56 22.15
CA ASP A 89 -25.40 12.13 21.30
C ASP A 89 -25.10 11.98 19.79
N THR A 90 -23.84 12.11 19.37
CA THR A 90 -23.42 11.81 17.99
C THR A 90 -22.62 10.51 17.96
N ALA A 91 -23.07 9.54 17.16
CA ALA A 91 -22.30 8.34 16.87
C ALA A 91 -21.48 8.54 15.59
N PRO A 92 -20.28 7.93 15.48
CA PRO A 92 -19.58 7.87 14.21
C PRO A 92 -20.47 7.18 13.15
N PRO A 93 -20.31 7.52 11.85
CA PRO A 93 -21.09 6.90 10.79
C PRO A 93 -20.94 5.37 10.84
N PRO A 94 -22.04 4.60 10.73
CA PRO A 94 -21.94 3.15 10.69
C PRO A 94 -21.24 2.71 9.41
N PHE A 95 -20.50 1.60 9.46
CA PHE A 95 -19.77 1.05 8.32
C PHE A 95 -20.65 0.89 7.08
N ALA A 96 -21.91 0.47 7.23
CA ALA A 96 -22.84 0.32 6.10
C ALA A 96 -23.05 1.62 5.32
N ALA A 97 -23.06 2.78 6.00
CA ALA A 97 -23.15 4.07 5.34
C ALA A 97 -21.85 4.39 4.59
N ILE A 98 -20.70 4.22 5.24
CA ILE A 98 -19.36 4.43 4.64
C ILE A 98 -19.20 3.55 3.40
N GLU A 99 -19.54 2.26 3.50
CA GLU A 99 -19.49 1.30 2.40
C GLU A 99 -20.38 1.72 1.23
N ALA A 100 -21.61 2.15 1.49
CA ALA A 100 -22.52 2.65 0.45
C ALA A 100 -21.95 3.89 -0.25
N ALA A 101 -21.37 4.83 0.50
CA ALA A 101 -20.80 6.06 -0.04
C ALA A 101 -19.56 5.79 -0.92
N VAL A 102 -18.64 4.92 -0.49
CA VAL A 102 -17.47 4.58 -1.32
C VAL A 102 -17.86 3.73 -2.54
N ARG A 103 -18.85 2.84 -2.41
CA ARG A 103 -19.40 2.08 -3.54
C ARG A 103 -20.03 2.99 -4.59
N ALA A 104 -20.73 4.05 -4.19
CA ALA A 104 -21.27 5.05 -5.11
C ALA A 104 -20.18 5.75 -5.95
N LEU A 105 -18.94 5.77 -5.46
CA LEU A 105 -17.76 6.28 -6.17
C LEU A 105 -16.98 5.18 -6.91
N GLY A 106 -17.50 3.95 -6.97
CA GLY A 106 -16.86 2.81 -7.63
C GLY A 106 -15.66 2.25 -6.87
N VAL A 107 -15.60 2.46 -5.55
CA VAL A 107 -14.60 1.85 -4.68
C VAL A 107 -15.22 0.63 -4.02
N GLU A 108 -14.83 -0.55 -4.49
CA GLU A 108 -15.27 -1.83 -3.91
C GLU A 108 -14.30 -2.28 -2.82
N LEU A 109 -14.82 -2.52 -1.61
CA LEU A 109 -14.06 -3.03 -0.48
C LEU A 109 -14.05 -4.56 -0.53
N THR A 110 -12.86 -5.16 -0.48
CA THR A 110 -12.71 -6.63 -0.45
C THR A 110 -12.44 -7.08 0.97
N ALA A 111 -13.23 -8.02 1.49
CA ALA A 111 -12.96 -8.62 2.78
C ALA A 111 -11.65 -9.43 2.72
N VAL A 112 -10.78 -9.20 3.69
CA VAL A 112 -9.61 -10.04 3.91
C VAL A 112 -10.06 -11.15 4.85
N PRO A 113 -9.92 -12.44 4.47
CA PRO A 113 -10.39 -13.54 5.30
C PRO A 113 -9.44 -13.81 6.48
N ARG A 114 -9.10 -12.77 7.25
CA ARG A 114 -8.39 -12.89 8.52
C ARG A 114 -9.42 -12.93 9.65
N ARG A 115 -9.28 -13.88 10.57
CA ARG A 115 -10.03 -13.89 11.82
C ARG A 115 -9.25 -13.11 12.86
N HIS A 116 -9.91 -12.14 13.49
CA HIS A 116 -9.40 -11.49 14.69
C HIS A 116 -10.16 -12.04 15.90
N GLU A 117 -9.45 -12.29 16.99
CA GLU A 117 -10.05 -12.80 18.23
C GLU A 117 -11.01 -11.78 18.88
N ASP A 118 -10.86 -10.50 18.54
CA ASP A 118 -11.68 -9.38 19.00
C ASP A 118 -12.98 -9.18 18.18
N GLY A 119 -13.32 -10.11 17.27
CA GLY A 119 -14.54 -10.02 16.47
C GLY A 119 -14.49 -8.95 15.36
N CYS A 120 -13.32 -8.38 15.06
CA CYS A 120 -13.13 -7.49 13.93
C CYS A 120 -12.93 -8.26 12.61
N ALA A 121 -13.21 -7.56 11.50
CA ALA A 121 -12.87 -8.01 10.16
C ALA A 121 -12.10 -6.93 9.41
N ASP A 122 -11.11 -7.37 8.63
CA ASP A 122 -10.35 -6.53 7.72
C ASP A 122 -11.08 -6.38 6.38
N LEU A 123 -11.21 -5.15 5.90
CA LEU A 123 -11.60 -4.84 4.52
C LEU A 123 -10.51 -4.02 3.85
N VAL A 124 -10.32 -4.18 2.55
CA VAL A 124 -9.28 -3.48 1.80
C VAL A 124 -9.86 -2.83 0.55
N ALA A 125 -9.57 -1.55 0.38
CA ALA A 125 -9.87 -0.79 -0.82
C ALA A 125 -8.83 -1.09 -1.92
N PRO A 126 -9.13 -0.81 -3.22
CA PRO A 126 -8.21 -1.12 -4.32
C PRO A 126 -6.85 -0.42 -4.25
N ASN A 127 -6.76 0.72 -3.54
CA ASN A 127 -5.51 1.44 -3.28
C ASN A 127 -4.70 0.84 -2.12
N GLY A 128 -5.23 -0.18 -1.44
CA GLY A 128 -4.61 -0.86 -0.32
C GLY A 128 -4.93 -0.29 1.05
N VAL A 129 -5.74 0.76 1.15
CA VAL A 129 -6.23 1.24 2.44
C VAL A 129 -7.07 0.14 3.07
N ASN A 130 -6.75 -0.20 4.32
CA ASN A 130 -7.39 -1.25 5.09
C ASN A 130 -8.28 -0.65 6.18
N LEU A 131 -9.46 -1.20 6.38
CA LEU A 131 -10.35 -0.89 7.49
C LEU A 131 -10.45 -2.09 8.41
N LEU A 132 -10.39 -1.83 9.71
CA LEU A 132 -10.77 -2.79 10.74
C LEU A 132 -12.18 -2.46 11.22
N VAL A 133 -13.13 -3.36 11.00
CA VAL A 133 -14.55 -3.14 11.31
C VAL A 133 -15.03 -4.15 12.34
N GLN A 134 -15.70 -3.70 13.39
CA GLN A 134 -16.33 -4.60 14.36
C GLN A 134 -17.47 -5.39 13.70
N ARG A 135 -17.40 -6.72 13.68
CA ARG A 135 -18.44 -7.57 13.08
C ARG A 135 -19.19 -8.42 14.10
N GLU A 136 -18.56 -8.75 15.22
CA GLU A 136 -19.14 -9.57 16.27
C GLU A 136 -19.21 -8.78 17.58
N PRO A 137 -20.23 -9.00 18.43
CA PRO A 137 -20.31 -8.34 19.73
C PRO A 137 -19.21 -8.86 20.67
N GLN A 138 -18.61 -7.96 21.46
CA GLN A 138 -17.62 -8.27 22.50
C GLN A 138 -17.88 -7.40 23.73
N GLU A 139 -17.53 -7.89 24.92
CA GLU A 139 -17.90 -7.28 26.22
C GLU A 139 -17.36 -5.86 26.43
N ASP A 140 -16.22 -5.54 25.80
CA ASP A 140 -15.55 -4.22 25.91
C ASP A 140 -15.23 -3.59 24.54
N ALA A 141 -15.85 -4.07 23.45
CA ALA A 141 -15.58 -3.53 22.12
C ALA A 141 -16.56 -2.45 21.70
N GLN A 142 -16.21 -1.80 20.59
CA GLN A 142 -17.10 -0.86 19.90
C GLN A 142 -18.37 -1.58 19.41
N PRO A 143 -19.48 -0.86 19.16
CA PRO A 143 -20.67 -1.45 18.57
C PRO A 143 -20.39 -2.15 17.23
N VAL A 144 -21.13 -3.22 16.93
CA VAL A 144 -21.06 -3.89 15.62
C VAL A 144 -21.36 -2.89 14.50
N GLY A 145 -20.51 -2.89 13.48
CA GLY A 145 -20.56 -1.93 12.37
C GLY A 145 -19.72 -0.67 12.60
N THR A 146 -19.03 -0.53 13.73
CA THR A 146 -18.05 0.55 13.92
C THR A 146 -16.76 0.27 13.16
N VAL A 147 -16.26 1.28 12.44
CA VAL A 147 -14.89 1.28 11.94
C VAL A 147 -13.97 1.63 13.11
N VAL A 148 -13.10 0.70 13.50
CA VAL A 148 -12.23 0.83 14.68
C VAL A 148 -10.88 1.47 14.33
N LYS A 149 -10.34 1.13 13.16
CA LYS A 149 -9.08 1.64 12.62
C LYS A 149 -9.10 1.73 11.10
N ILE A 150 -8.31 2.64 10.55
CA ILE A 150 -7.98 2.70 9.13
C ILE A 150 -6.46 2.68 9.00
N HIS A 151 -5.92 1.75 8.21
CA HIS A 151 -4.50 1.70 7.90
C HIS A 151 -4.27 2.15 6.46
N VAL A 152 -3.41 3.15 6.29
CA VAL A 152 -3.09 3.78 5.02
C VAL A 152 -1.62 3.45 4.70
N PRO A 153 -1.35 2.42 3.89
CA PRO A 153 0.02 2.05 3.55
C PRO A 153 0.59 3.02 2.50
N PRO A 154 1.93 3.18 2.42
CA PRO A 154 2.58 4.00 1.39
C PRO A 154 2.28 3.41 0.01
N HIS A 155 2.43 2.08 -0.14
CA HIS A 155 2.22 1.37 -1.40
C HIS A 155 1.78 -0.11 -1.26
N ARG A 156 1.40 -0.59 -0.07
CA ARG A 156 1.27 -2.03 0.21
C ARG A 156 -0.16 -2.52 0.43
N ALA A 157 -0.70 -3.26 -0.54
CA ALA A 157 -1.71 -4.28 -0.30
C ALA A 157 -1.75 -5.33 -1.43
N ALA A 158 -0.61 -5.93 -1.77
CA ALA A 158 -0.65 -7.25 -2.42
C ALA A 158 -0.85 -8.38 -1.39
N ARG A 159 -0.54 -8.13 -0.10
CA ARG A 159 -0.59 -9.13 0.97
C ARG A 159 -2.00 -9.63 1.31
N THR A 160 -3.04 -8.91 0.92
CA THR A 160 -4.40 -9.08 1.48
C THR A 160 -5.38 -9.82 0.59
N THR A 161 -5.08 -10.03 -0.70
CA THR A 161 -6.01 -10.72 -1.62
C THR A 161 -5.96 -12.24 -1.50
N LEU A 162 -4.91 -12.80 -0.92
CA LEU A 162 -4.67 -14.25 -0.94
C LEU A 162 -5.47 -15.04 0.09
N GLY A 163 -6.09 -14.35 1.05
CA GLY A 163 -6.80 -15.00 2.13
C GLY A 163 -5.95 -15.84 3.08
N PRO A 164 -6.57 -16.45 4.10
CA PRO A 164 -5.90 -17.36 5.01
C PRO A 164 -5.67 -18.65 4.23
N LEU A 165 -4.42 -19.04 4.08
CA LEU A 165 -4.10 -20.40 3.69
C LEU A 165 -4.11 -21.28 4.94
N PRO A 166 -4.69 -22.50 4.88
CA PRO A 166 -4.45 -23.52 5.89
C PRO A 166 -2.96 -23.67 6.17
N GLU A 167 -2.58 -23.93 7.43
CA GLU A 167 -1.17 -24.07 7.83
C GLU A 167 -0.43 -25.13 6.98
N ALA A 168 -1.09 -26.22 6.61
CA ALA A 168 -0.52 -27.24 5.73
C ALA A 168 -0.17 -26.70 4.33
N ASP A 169 -1.04 -25.86 3.74
CA ASP A 169 -0.81 -25.24 2.44
C ASP A 169 0.33 -24.22 2.52
N TRP A 170 0.41 -23.51 3.65
CA TRP A 170 1.51 -22.61 3.95
C TRP A 170 2.87 -23.32 4.01
N GLN A 171 2.91 -24.45 4.72
CA GLN A 171 4.11 -25.28 4.79
C GLN A 171 4.49 -25.82 3.41
N ALA A 172 3.52 -26.32 2.63
CA ALA A 172 3.76 -26.79 1.26
C ALA A 172 4.29 -25.68 0.35
N LEU A 173 3.74 -24.47 0.44
CA LEU A 173 4.19 -23.30 -0.29
C LEU A 173 5.64 -22.95 0.09
N ARG A 174 5.96 -22.86 1.38
CA ARG A 174 7.34 -22.56 1.83
C ARG A 174 8.34 -23.62 1.38
N GLN A 175 8.01 -24.91 1.49
CA GLN A 175 8.91 -25.99 1.08
C GLN A 175 9.15 -25.99 -0.44
N SER A 176 8.09 -25.82 -1.23
CA SER A 176 8.23 -25.74 -2.69
C SER A 176 8.97 -24.48 -3.15
N THR A 177 8.79 -23.34 -2.47
CA THR A 177 9.58 -22.13 -2.70
C THR A 177 11.06 -22.34 -2.42
N LYS A 178 11.42 -22.99 -1.31
CA LYS A 178 12.82 -23.33 -0.99
C LYS A 178 13.44 -24.25 -2.03
N ALA A 179 12.71 -25.31 -2.41
CA ALA A 179 13.16 -26.24 -3.43
C ALA A 179 13.40 -25.49 -4.74
N LEU A 180 12.43 -24.70 -5.20
CA LEU A 180 12.54 -23.94 -6.45
C LEU A 180 13.73 -22.96 -6.43
N ALA A 181 14.01 -22.30 -5.30
CA ALA A 181 15.16 -21.43 -5.15
C ALA A 181 16.50 -22.16 -5.32
N ALA A 182 16.58 -23.44 -4.92
CA ALA A 182 17.80 -24.25 -5.03
C ALA A 182 18.02 -24.84 -6.43
N GLU A 183 16.99 -24.89 -7.27
CA GLU A 183 17.06 -25.42 -8.64
C GLU A 183 17.68 -24.42 -9.64
N GLY A 184 18.29 -24.93 -10.71
CA GLY A 184 18.72 -24.12 -11.85
C GLY A 184 17.57 -23.74 -12.80
N ASP A 185 17.79 -22.77 -13.70
CA ASP A 185 16.73 -22.28 -14.61
C ASP A 185 16.00 -23.38 -15.41
N PRO A 186 16.67 -24.39 -16.00
CA PRO A 186 15.96 -25.47 -16.72
C PRO A 186 15.00 -26.26 -15.83
N ASP A 187 15.38 -26.52 -14.59
CA ASP A 187 14.57 -27.26 -13.61
C ASP A 187 13.42 -26.43 -13.08
N ARG A 188 13.66 -25.14 -12.80
CA ARG A 188 12.62 -24.20 -12.43
C ARG A 188 11.56 -24.08 -13.53
N ARG A 189 11.96 -24.00 -14.81
CA ARG A 189 11.04 -23.97 -15.95
C ARG A 189 10.22 -25.26 -16.05
N ARG A 190 10.86 -26.43 -16.00
CA ARG A 190 10.15 -27.73 -15.98
C ARG A 190 9.19 -27.88 -14.80
N TRP A 191 9.55 -27.31 -13.65
CA TRP A 191 8.65 -27.27 -12.51
C TRP A 191 7.46 -26.35 -12.79
N LEU A 192 7.69 -25.16 -13.33
CA LEU A 192 6.65 -24.19 -13.65
C LEU A 192 5.67 -24.71 -14.68
N ASP A 193 6.15 -25.34 -15.75
CA ASP A 193 5.29 -25.91 -16.80
C ASP A 193 4.33 -26.99 -16.27
N ARG A 194 4.70 -27.68 -15.18
CA ARG A 194 3.88 -28.71 -14.55
C ARG A 194 2.87 -28.16 -13.53
N HIS A 195 3.13 -27.00 -12.93
CA HIS A 195 2.38 -26.54 -11.75
C HIS A 195 1.75 -25.16 -11.91
N ALA A 196 2.26 -24.33 -12.82
CA ALA A 196 1.74 -22.99 -13.03
C ALA A 196 0.32 -23.05 -13.58
N GLN A 197 -0.49 -22.14 -13.06
CA GLN A 197 -1.83 -21.88 -13.54
C GLN A 197 -1.80 -20.50 -14.18
N ASP A 198 -2.61 -20.28 -15.22
CA ASP A 198 -2.83 -18.95 -15.80
C ASP A 198 -3.82 -18.15 -14.93
N ASP A 199 -3.66 -18.25 -13.60
CA ASP A 199 -4.47 -17.61 -12.57
C ASP A 199 -3.58 -16.65 -11.76
N PRO A 200 -3.82 -15.33 -11.82
CA PRO A 200 -3.11 -14.32 -11.03
C PRO A 200 -2.99 -14.67 -9.54
N ALA A 201 -4.02 -15.27 -8.93
CA ALA A 201 -3.99 -15.61 -7.51
C ALA A 201 -2.97 -16.71 -7.19
N TRP A 202 -2.71 -17.63 -8.12
CA TRP A 202 -1.65 -18.64 -7.96
C TRP A 202 -0.26 -17.97 -7.93
N TRP A 203 -0.01 -17.01 -8.81
CA TRP A 203 1.27 -16.30 -8.89
C TRP A 203 1.49 -15.38 -7.70
N ASP A 204 0.46 -14.66 -7.27
CA ASP A 204 0.52 -13.84 -6.06
C ASP A 204 0.86 -14.72 -4.82
N ARG A 205 0.29 -15.94 -4.71
CA ARG A 205 0.69 -16.89 -3.65
C ARG A 205 2.15 -17.28 -3.73
N ARG A 206 2.68 -17.51 -4.93
CA ARG A 206 4.11 -17.88 -5.10
C ARG A 206 5.04 -16.76 -4.69
N LEU A 207 4.77 -15.53 -5.12
CA LEU A 207 5.53 -14.36 -4.71
C LEU A 207 5.47 -14.16 -3.20
N TRP A 208 4.30 -14.37 -2.59
CA TRP A 208 4.16 -14.32 -1.14
C TRP A 208 4.92 -15.42 -0.41
N GLY A 209 4.98 -16.62 -0.98
CA GLY A 209 5.82 -17.71 -0.49
C GLY A 209 7.30 -17.33 -0.46
N VAL A 210 7.79 -16.62 -1.49
CA VAL A 210 9.17 -16.12 -1.54
C VAL A 210 9.42 -15.07 -0.45
N GLU A 211 8.53 -14.07 -0.34
CA GLU A 211 8.62 -13.05 0.71
C GLU A 211 8.59 -13.67 2.11
N SER A 212 7.66 -14.59 2.38
CA SER A 212 7.57 -15.28 3.67
C SER A 212 8.82 -16.09 3.99
N ALA A 213 9.38 -16.80 3.00
CA ALA A 213 10.61 -17.55 3.17
C ALA A 213 11.81 -16.62 3.44
N TRP A 214 11.86 -15.46 2.81
CA TRP A 214 12.87 -14.44 3.09
C TRP A 214 12.73 -13.86 4.50
N LEU A 215 11.55 -13.36 4.88
CA LEU A 215 11.31 -12.72 6.19
C LEU A 215 11.53 -13.68 7.36
N SER A 216 11.37 -14.99 7.15
CA SER A 216 11.65 -16.01 8.16
C SER A 216 13.11 -16.48 8.19
N GLY A 217 13.99 -15.93 7.34
CA GLY A 217 15.38 -16.36 7.19
C GLY A 217 15.55 -17.72 6.51
N ALA A 218 14.47 -18.26 5.95
CA ALA A 218 14.44 -19.52 5.22
C ALA A 218 15.09 -19.45 3.83
N LEU A 219 15.19 -18.25 3.27
CA LEU A 219 15.95 -17.94 2.06
C LEU A 219 16.88 -16.75 2.31
N ALA A 220 18.09 -16.84 1.79
CA ALA A 220 19.00 -15.70 1.75
C ALA A 220 18.38 -14.58 0.88
N PRO A 221 18.61 -13.30 1.22
CA PRO A 221 18.04 -12.16 0.50
C PRO A 221 18.23 -12.22 -1.03
N GLY A 222 19.45 -12.49 -1.49
CA GLY A 222 19.76 -12.56 -2.92
C GLY A 222 19.01 -13.71 -3.63
N ALA A 223 18.90 -14.87 -2.98
CA ALA A 223 18.15 -16.01 -3.53
C ALA A 223 16.65 -15.73 -3.61
N ALA A 224 16.09 -15.04 -2.62
CA ALA A 224 14.70 -14.60 -2.64
C ALA A 224 14.44 -13.57 -3.74
N ALA A 225 15.32 -12.57 -3.87
CA ALA A 225 15.24 -11.57 -4.92
C ALA A 225 15.31 -12.23 -6.32
N GLU A 226 16.32 -13.06 -6.57
CA GLU A 226 16.49 -13.79 -7.82
C GLU A 226 15.24 -14.61 -8.17
N LEU A 227 14.73 -15.39 -7.22
CA LEU A 227 13.55 -16.22 -7.46
C LEU A 227 12.29 -15.38 -7.71
N ALA A 228 12.08 -14.30 -6.97
CA ALA A 228 10.92 -13.43 -7.16
C ALA A 228 10.94 -12.71 -8.51
N TYR A 229 12.09 -12.18 -8.94
CA TYR A 229 12.24 -11.61 -10.28
C TYR A 229 12.05 -12.66 -11.37
N TRP A 230 12.62 -13.86 -11.20
CA TRP A 230 12.40 -14.96 -12.12
C TRP A 230 10.91 -15.32 -12.25
N LEU A 231 10.16 -15.39 -11.14
CA LEU A 231 8.72 -15.64 -11.16
C LEU A 231 7.96 -14.52 -11.88
N LEU A 232 8.31 -13.25 -11.64
CA LEU A 232 7.68 -12.10 -12.31
C LEU A 232 7.94 -12.10 -13.82
N ASP A 233 9.18 -12.38 -14.25
CA ASP A 233 9.53 -12.47 -15.66
C ASP A 233 8.73 -13.58 -16.36
N ARG A 234 8.59 -14.75 -15.71
CA ARG A 234 7.79 -15.85 -16.25
C ARG A 234 6.29 -15.53 -16.28
N ALA A 235 5.78 -14.78 -15.30
CA ALA A 235 4.38 -14.34 -15.30
C ALA A 235 4.10 -13.35 -16.44
N ASP A 236 5.04 -12.43 -16.71
CA ASP A 236 4.96 -11.46 -17.83
C ASP A 236 5.02 -12.18 -19.19
N GLU A 237 5.94 -13.14 -19.37
CA GLU A 237 6.02 -13.99 -20.58
C GLU A 237 4.73 -14.76 -20.86
N ARG A 238 4.01 -15.15 -19.81
CA ARG A 238 2.72 -15.84 -19.89
C ARG A 238 1.52 -14.90 -19.91
N THR A 239 1.75 -13.58 -19.88
CA THR A 239 0.70 -12.55 -19.86
C THR A 239 -0.32 -12.74 -18.73
N VAL A 240 0.13 -13.26 -17.59
CA VAL A 240 -0.75 -13.55 -16.43
C VAL A 240 -1.35 -12.26 -15.88
N PHE A 241 -0.53 -11.22 -15.80
CA PHE A 241 -0.93 -9.90 -15.33
C PHE A 241 -0.97 -8.92 -16.51
N PRO A 242 -1.82 -7.88 -16.45
CA PRO A 242 -1.63 -6.70 -17.27
C PRO A 242 -0.19 -6.17 -17.13
N HIS A 243 0.40 -5.66 -18.21
CA HIS A 243 1.82 -5.27 -18.22
C HIS A 243 2.16 -4.25 -17.13
N ALA A 244 1.30 -3.23 -16.92
CA ALA A 244 1.51 -2.24 -15.86
C ALA A 244 1.45 -2.86 -14.45
N ASP A 245 0.61 -3.87 -14.25
CA ASP A 245 0.49 -4.60 -12.98
C ASP A 245 1.72 -5.48 -12.69
N ALA A 246 2.33 -6.05 -13.73
CA ALA A 246 3.58 -6.79 -13.62
C ALA A 246 4.73 -5.85 -13.24
N VAL A 247 4.84 -4.68 -13.89
CA VAL A 247 5.82 -3.65 -13.54
C VAL A 247 5.62 -3.13 -12.12
N LEU A 248 4.37 -2.87 -11.70
CA LEU A 248 4.06 -2.46 -10.35
C LEU A 248 4.54 -3.48 -9.30
N ARG A 249 4.27 -4.77 -9.52
CA ARG A 249 4.74 -5.85 -8.62
C ARG A 249 6.26 -5.91 -8.56
N ARG A 250 6.93 -5.80 -9.71
CA ARG A 250 8.39 -5.75 -9.81
C ARG A 250 8.98 -4.58 -9.04
N ALA A 251 8.41 -3.39 -9.20
CA ALA A 251 8.86 -2.18 -8.53
C ALA A 251 8.66 -2.22 -7.01
N ARG A 252 7.52 -2.75 -6.55
CA ARG A 252 7.27 -2.98 -5.12
C ARG A 252 8.28 -3.93 -4.51
N LEU A 253 8.55 -5.06 -5.17
CA LEU A 253 9.58 -6.01 -4.72
C LEU A 253 10.95 -5.34 -4.60
N ALA A 254 11.34 -4.57 -5.62
CA ALA A 254 12.60 -3.84 -5.63
C ALA A 254 12.70 -2.87 -4.44
N ALA A 255 11.66 -2.06 -4.24
CA ALA A 255 11.59 -1.10 -3.14
C ALA A 255 11.65 -1.81 -1.78
N ASP A 256 10.85 -2.86 -1.60
CA ASP A 256 10.80 -3.64 -0.37
C ASP A 256 12.17 -4.25 -0.01
N LEU A 257 12.87 -4.82 -0.99
CA LEU A 257 14.21 -5.38 -0.80
C LEU A 257 15.22 -4.29 -0.39
N ILE A 258 15.15 -3.11 -1.00
CA ILE A 258 16.02 -1.98 -0.65
C ILE A 258 15.72 -1.49 0.77
N SER A 259 14.44 -1.35 1.15
CA SER A 259 14.05 -0.85 2.47
C SER A 259 14.46 -1.80 3.61
N HIS A 260 14.35 -3.12 3.40
CA HIS A 260 14.57 -4.11 4.47
C HIS A 260 16.05 -4.48 4.67
N HIS A 261 16.91 -4.20 3.69
CA HIS A 261 18.32 -4.60 3.73
C HIS A 261 19.30 -3.46 4.02
N PHE A 262 18.80 -2.28 4.40
CA PHE A 262 19.60 -1.19 4.96
C PHE A 262 20.87 -0.84 4.14
N GLY A 263 20.85 -1.06 2.81
CA GLY A 263 21.97 -0.77 1.91
C GLY A 263 22.85 -1.95 1.51
N GLU A 264 22.60 -3.19 1.97
CA GLU A 264 23.20 -4.36 1.31
C GLU A 264 22.67 -4.44 -0.13
N GLN A 265 23.59 -4.57 -1.10
CA GLN A 265 23.24 -4.72 -2.51
C GLN A 265 22.66 -6.11 -2.77
N VAL A 266 21.39 -6.29 -2.42
CA VAL A 266 20.63 -7.51 -2.65
C VAL A 266 20.10 -7.58 -4.09
N VAL A 267 19.86 -6.42 -4.71
CA VAL A 267 19.41 -6.30 -6.10
C VAL A 267 20.48 -5.59 -6.92
N ASP A 268 20.76 -6.12 -8.10
CA ASP A 268 21.65 -5.49 -9.08
C ASP A 268 21.17 -4.06 -9.39
N PRO A 269 22.03 -3.03 -9.23
CA PRO A 269 21.68 -1.64 -9.57
C PRO A 269 21.12 -1.46 -10.99
N ALA A 270 21.55 -2.27 -11.97
CA ALA A 270 21.00 -2.24 -13.32
C ALA A 270 19.53 -2.70 -13.36
N VAL A 271 19.17 -3.70 -12.55
CA VAL A 271 17.77 -4.17 -12.42
C VAL A 271 16.90 -3.12 -11.74
N VAL A 272 17.43 -2.43 -10.72
CA VAL A 272 16.73 -1.33 -10.04
C VAL A 272 16.46 -0.18 -11.02
N ALA A 273 17.49 0.25 -11.77
CA ALA A 273 17.35 1.31 -12.76
C ALA A 273 16.39 0.95 -13.91
N ASP A 274 16.46 -0.29 -14.42
CA ASP A 274 15.52 -0.79 -15.43
C ASP A 274 14.07 -0.80 -14.91
N THR A 275 13.88 -1.23 -13.66
CA THR A 275 12.56 -1.27 -13.02
C THR A 275 11.98 0.14 -12.86
N ALA A 276 12.79 1.11 -12.43
CA ALA A 276 12.39 2.51 -12.32
C ALA A 276 11.96 3.09 -13.68
N ARG A 277 12.74 2.84 -14.73
CA ARG A 277 12.42 3.25 -16.11
C ARG A 277 11.07 2.66 -16.56
N ARG A 278 10.86 1.35 -16.36
CA ARG A 278 9.62 0.67 -16.73
C ARG A 278 8.40 1.27 -16.03
N CYS A 279 8.51 1.68 -14.76
CA CYS A 279 7.40 2.34 -14.06
C CYS A 279 6.88 3.57 -14.81
N VAL A 280 7.78 4.35 -15.39
CA VAL A 280 7.43 5.56 -16.15
C VAL A 280 6.87 5.21 -17.53
N GLU A 281 7.40 4.16 -18.16
CA GLU A 281 6.94 3.70 -19.48
C GLU A 281 5.51 3.14 -19.48
N VAL A 282 5.09 2.54 -18.36
CA VAL A 282 3.75 1.94 -18.23
C VAL A 282 2.73 2.85 -17.55
N LEU A 283 3.01 4.16 -17.42
CA LEU A 283 2.05 5.08 -16.84
C LEU A 283 0.75 5.09 -17.68
N PRO A 284 -0.42 4.95 -17.04
CA PRO A 284 -1.70 4.94 -17.74
C PRO A 284 -2.11 6.33 -18.24
N LEU A 285 -1.39 7.38 -17.81
CA LEU A 285 -1.64 8.76 -18.16
C LEU A 285 -0.37 9.37 -18.75
N THR A 286 -0.55 10.26 -19.73
CA THR A 286 0.46 11.24 -20.14
C THR A 286 0.44 12.45 -19.20
N PRO A 287 1.51 13.28 -19.17
CA PRO A 287 1.51 14.51 -18.38
C PRO A 287 0.32 15.44 -18.70
N VAL A 288 -0.06 15.53 -19.98
CA VAL A 288 -1.20 16.35 -20.44
C VAL A 288 -2.52 15.80 -19.91
N GLN A 289 -2.71 14.47 -19.94
CA GLN A 289 -3.93 13.85 -19.40
C GLN A 289 -4.00 13.99 -17.88
N ALA A 290 -2.88 13.82 -17.17
CA ALA A 290 -2.82 14.01 -15.72
C ALA A 290 -3.17 15.46 -15.32
N ALA A 291 -2.66 16.45 -16.06
CA ALA A 291 -2.97 17.87 -15.84
C ALA A 291 -4.44 18.23 -16.19
N ALA A 292 -5.09 17.44 -17.04
CA ALA A 292 -6.48 17.65 -17.44
C ALA A 292 -7.50 16.93 -16.51
N LEU A 293 -7.03 16.17 -15.51
CA LEU A 293 -7.93 15.54 -14.54
C LEU A 293 -8.67 16.61 -13.72
N PRO A 294 -9.95 16.38 -13.38
CA PRO A 294 -10.63 17.16 -12.35
C PRO A 294 -9.80 17.26 -11.07
N ALA A 295 -9.76 18.47 -10.50
CA ALA A 295 -9.02 18.76 -9.27
C ALA A 295 -9.53 17.88 -8.11
N SER A 296 -10.84 17.80 -7.94
CA SER A 296 -11.48 16.86 -7.01
C SER A 296 -11.40 15.44 -7.56
N TRP A 297 -10.94 14.50 -6.72
CA TRP A 297 -10.91 13.08 -7.09
C TRP A 297 -12.31 12.47 -7.22
N ARG A 298 -13.32 13.10 -6.60
CA ARG A 298 -14.72 12.67 -6.64
C ARG A 298 -15.35 12.92 -8.00
N ASP A 299 -14.95 13.99 -8.68
CA ASP A 299 -15.43 14.38 -10.01
C ASP A 299 -14.83 13.53 -11.15
N ARG A 300 -13.85 12.68 -10.83
CA ARG A 300 -13.22 11.79 -11.80
C ARG A 300 -14.16 10.62 -12.13
N THR A 301 -14.03 10.05 -13.31
CA THR A 301 -14.66 8.74 -13.60
C THR A 301 -13.96 7.62 -12.83
N PRO A 302 -14.59 6.43 -12.66
CA PRO A 302 -13.91 5.28 -12.06
C PRO A 302 -12.59 4.91 -12.75
N SER A 303 -12.51 5.00 -14.08
CA SER A 303 -11.28 4.74 -14.84
C SER A 303 -10.21 5.81 -14.56
N GLN A 304 -10.57 7.10 -14.58
CA GLN A 304 -9.64 8.19 -14.24
C GLN A 304 -9.09 8.06 -12.82
N ARG A 305 -9.90 7.61 -11.85
CA ARG A 305 -9.43 7.30 -10.50
C ARG A 305 -8.45 6.13 -10.48
N ALA A 306 -8.75 5.04 -11.19
CA ALA A 306 -7.84 3.91 -11.29
C ALA A 306 -6.50 4.31 -11.92
N ASP A 307 -6.54 5.03 -13.04
CA ASP A 307 -5.36 5.49 -13.76
C ASP A 307 -4.51 6.47 -12.94
N ALA A 308 -5.14 7.47 -12.29
CA ALA A 308 -4.41 8.44 -11.48
C ALA A 308 -3.72 7.77 -10.27
N ARG A 309 -4.37 6.78 -9.65
CA ARG A 309 -3.79 6.00 -8.55
C ARG A 309 -2.62 5.16 -9.02
N LEU A 310 -2.78 4.42 -10.11
CA LEU A 310 -1.70 3.60 -10.66
C LEU A 310 -0.50 4.47 -11.06
N ALA A 311 -0.76 5.60 -11.73
CA ALA A 311 0.28 6.58 -12.07
C ALA A 311 1.00 7.10 -10.82
N ARG A 312 0.28 7.51 -9.77
CA ARG A 312 0.87 7.99 -8.52
C ARG A 312 1.80 6.95 -7.90
N VAL A 313 1.33 5.70 -7.79
CA VAL A 313 2.11 4.61 -7.18
C VAL A 313 3.36 4.29 -8.00
N LEU A 314 3.23 4.17 -9.33
CA LEU A 314 4.38 3.90 -10.21
C LEU A 314 5.43 5.03 -10.16
N LEU A 315 4.99 6.29 -10.11
CA LEU A 315 5.88 7.44 -9.97
C LEU A 315 6.58 7.48 -8.61
N GLY A 316 5.86 7.19 -7.53
CA GLY A 316 6.44 7.06 -6.19
C GLY A 316 7.54 6.01 -6.14
N LEU A 317 7.25 4.81 -6.67
CA LEU A 317 8.23 3.72 -6.77
C LEU A 317 9.39 4.07 -7.69
N ALA A 318 9.16 4.72 -8.84
CA ALA A 318 10.24 5.14 -9.72
C ALA A 318 11.19 6.14 -9.04
N ALA A 319 10.65 7.12 -8.31
CA ALA A 319 11.43 8.08 -7.54
C ALA A 319 12.22 7.43 -6.40
N GLU A 320 11.64 6.40 -5.77
CA GLU A 320 12.32 5.63 -4.73
C GLU A 320 13.50 4.80 -5.29
N LEU A 321 13.29 4.14 -6.44
CA LEU A 321 14.27 3.25 -7.06
C LEU A 321 15.38 4.01 -7.78
N ALA A 322 15.09 5.18 -8.34
CA ALA A 322 16.04 6.00 -9.08
C ALA A 322 15.96 7.49 -8.66
N PRO A 323 16.37 7.83 -7.42
CA PRO A 323 16.33 9.20 -6.94
C PRO A 323 17.22 10.10 -7.81
N GLY A 324 16.68 11.25 -8.24
CA GLY A 324 17.39 12.23 -9.08
C GLY A 324 17.40 11.93 -10.58
N ALA A 325 16.61 10.94 -11.04
CA ALA A 325 16.42 10.71 -12.45
C ALA A 325 15.68 11.89 -13.13
N ALA A 326 16.35 12.63 -14.01
CA ALA A 326 15.82 13.84 -14.65
C ALA A 326 14.48 13.63 -15.40
N HIS A 327 14.17 12.41 -15.84
CA HIS A 327 12.89 12.10 -16.49
C HIS A 327 11.70 12.09 -15.51
N LEU A 328 11.95 12.09 -14.20
CA LEU A 328 10.91 12.20 -13.16
C LEU A 328 10.55 13.66 -12.83
N ASP A 329 11.40 14.63 -13.16
CA ASP A 329 11.18 16.04 -12.80
C ASP A 329 9.84 16.59 -13.34
N GLN A 330 9.46 16.16 -14.54
CA GLN A 330 8.19 16.52 -15.19
C GLN A 330 6.98 15.98 -14.43
N TRP A 331 7.15 14.84 -13.76
CA TRP A 331 6.11 14.13 -13.03
C TRP A 331 6.02 14.54 -11.57
N THR A 332 7.10 15.03 -10.97
CA THR A 332 7.12 15.53 -9.59
C THR A 332 6.07 16.62 -9.39
N VAL A 333 5.93 17.54 -10.36
CA VAL A 333 4.93 18.62 -10.32
C VAL A 333 3.49 18.09 -10.41
N LEU A 334 3.29 16.97 -11.12
CA LEU A 334 1.96 16.41 -11.37
C LEU A 334 1.53 15.40 -10.29
N ARG A 335 2.48 14.83 -9.53
CA ARG A 335 2.20 13.79 -8.52
C ARG A 335 1.20 14.25 -7.46
N SER A 336 1.30 15.50 -7.01
CA SER A 336 0.34 16.10 -6.07
C SER A 336 -1.08 16.12 -6.65
N GLY A 337 -1.23 16.53 -7.91
CA GLY A 337 -2.51 16.56 -8.63
C GLY A 337 -3.14 15.18 -8.85
N LEU A 338 -2.35 14.11 -8.93
CA LEU A 338 -2.86 12.74 -9.11
C LEU A 338 -3.68 12.25 -7.91
N SER A 339 -3.43 12.76 -6.71
CA SER A 339 -4.23 12.45 -5.52
C SER A 339 -5.63 13.07 -5.58
N GLY A 340 -5.71 14.22 -6.25
CA GLY A 340 -6.85 15.12 -6.19
C GLY A 340 -7.00 15.79 -4.83
N THR A 341 -7.71 16.91 -4.80
CA THR A 341 -8.08 17.60 -3.56
C THR A 341 -9.36 16.99 -3.01
N SER A 342 -9.48 16.93 -1.68
CA SER A 342 -10.77 16.80 -1.01
C SER A 342 -11.47 18.16 -1.06
N ASP A 343 -12.73 18.23 -1.51
CA ASP A 343 -13.52 19.49 -1.60
C ASP A 343 -13.91 20.09 -0.24
N HIS A 344 -13.27 19.67 0.84
CA HIS A 344 -13.43 20.29 2.14
C HIS A 344 -12.63 21.60 2.14
N GLY A 345 -13.23 22.61 1.51
CA GLY A 345 -12.85 24.00 1.69
C GLY A 345 -12.67 24.26 3.18
N GLU A 346 -11.62 25.02 3.49
CA GLU A 346 -11.25 25.51 4.81
C GLU A 346 -12.37 26.36 5.44
N ASN A 347 -13.52 25.76 5.74
CA ASN A 347 -14.48 26.31 6.68
C ASN A 347 -13.94 26.01 8.09
N THR A 348 -12.82 26.67 8.42
CA THR A 348 -12.40 26.96 9.79
C THR A 348 -13.30 28.01 10.41
#